data_AF-A0A847DET9-F1
#
_entry.id   AF-A0A847DET9-F1
#
_cell.length_a   1.000
_cell.length_b   1.000
_cell.length_c   1.000
_cell.angle_alpha   90.00
_cell.angle_beta   90.00
_cell.angle_gamma   90.00
#
_symmetry.space_group_name_H-M   'P 1'
#
loop_
_entity.id
_entity.type
_entity.pdbx_description
1 polymer ?
#
loop_
_entity_poly.entity_id
_entity_poly.type
_entity_poly.pdbx_seq_one_letter_code
_entity_poly.pdbx_strand_id
1 'polypeptide(L)'
;MTKRGNKLFLRESLRINFILIIITVIFSTGNITFADSTAKYIDKGNRAWLSGNYDDAIKSYDEAGVNDPESPYIYFNKGAALYKKGDFQGAIEAFEKAALKSKEPLMEAKSRFNLGNCAFSEAERQMDNDLKKAMELCQKSVVHYQDALKLDPSLKKAAENIEIVRLMMKNILDEIKKREEAAKEQAQQAKENTEELQKLIKRQEEALNKNREQSKKNMSPSEKKKGLDQMANEQKAISEDTQRFTDKIKGQAAQQKQEEANPALTHLNNAVKEQLAAEGNLRNQNPSEAEKNQENAINELKDALTPPEQDQKKQGKDQQKKEGEQGSQEQQDQKDQEKKEDGGEQPEQKDAEGKEDQQDEKQPSMQKQGIDPQDILDEEADNKKERRMRAPGGYKDVDRDW
;
A
#
# COMPACT_ATOMS: atom_id res chain seq x y z
N MET A 1 87.46 44.58 15.14
CA MET A 1 86.13 44.78 15.76
C MET A 1 85.15 43.65 15.35
N THR A 2 85.36 42.39 15.76
CA THR A 2 84.61 41.27 15.13
C THR A 2 84.22 40.11 16.07
N LYS A 3 84.20 40.30 17.40
CA LYS A 3 83.68 39.27 18.34
C LYS A 3 82.40 39.65 19.09
N ARG A 4 82.02 40.94 19.15
CA ARG A 4 80.79 41.39 19.82
C ARG A 4 79.53 41.32 18.94
N GLY A 5 79.67 41.44 17.62
CA GLY A 5 78.53 41.39 16.68
C GLY A 5 77.86 40.00 16.59
N ASN A 6 78.64 38.91 16.54
CA ASN A 6 78.08 37.56 16.37
C ASN A 6 77.26 37.05 17.56
N LYS A 7 77.55 37.49 18.80
CA LYS A 7 76.78 37.09 19.98
C LYS A 7 75.40 37.75 20.06
N LEU A 8 75.26 38.97 19.54
CA LEU A 8 73.98 39.67 19.46
C LEU A 8 73.09 39.05 18.37
N PHE A 9 73.68 38.73 17.22
CA PHE A 9 72.96 38.11 16.10
C PHE A 9 72.44 36.70 16.42
N LEU A 10 73.23 35.87 17.13
CA LEU A 10 72.77 34.54 17.56
C LEU A 10 71.60 34.61 18.56
N ARG A 11 71.59 35.60 19.45
CA ARG A 11 70.52 35.76 20.46
C ARG A 11 69.19 36.19 19.85
N GLU A 12 69.23 37.11 18.88
CA GLU A 12 68.05 37.54 18.12
C GLU A 12 67.51 36.40 17.24
N SER A 13 68.40 35.67 16.56
CA SER A 13 68.04 34.48 15.77
C SER A 13 67.39 33.38 16.60
N LEU A 14 67.90 33.10 17.80
CA LEU A 14 67.32 32.11 18.71
C LEU A 14 65.94 32.52 19.23
N ARG A 15 65.72 33.82 19.48
CA ARG A 15 64.42 34.35 19.91
C ARG A 15 63.37 34.25 18.80
N ILE A 16 63.73 34.61 17.57
CA ILE A 16 62.82 34.54 16.42
C ILE A 16 62.45 33.08 16.12
N ASN A 17 63.43 32.16 16.15
CA ASN A 17 63.15 30.74 15.96
C ASN A 17 62.28 30.16 17.08
N PHE A 18 62.45 30.61 18.33
CA PHE A 18 61.61 30.18 19.45
C PHE A 18 60.16 30.69 19.31
N ILE A 19 59.97 31.94 18.88
CA ILE A 19 58.65 32.52 18.61
C ILE A 19 57.96 31.78 17.45
N LEU A 20 58.70 31.44 16.39
CA LEU A 20 58.17 30.68 15.26
C LEU A 20 57.73 29.26 15.66
N ILE A 21 58.47 28.59 16.54
CA ILE A 21 58.09 27.27 17.08
C ILE A 21 56.81 27.38 17.92
N ILE A 22 56.67 28.41 18.75
CA ILE A 22 55.44 28.63 19.54
C ILE A 22 54.24 28.86 18.62
N ILE A 23 54.39 29.67 17.56
CA ILE A 23 53.32 29.94 16.60
C ILE A 23 52.94 28.65 15.83
N THR A 24 53.91 27.80 15.47
CA THR A 24 53.60 26.51 14.82
C THR A 24 52.87 25.54 15.75
N VAL A 25 53.21 25.52 17.05
CA VAL A 25 52.51 24.68 18.03
C VAL A 25 51.06 25.15 18.21
N ILE A 26 50.81 26.45 18.26
CA ILE A 26 49.45 27.03 18.40
C ILE A 26 48.58 26.78 17.15
N PHE A 27 49.17 26.78 15.95
CA PHE A 27 48.46 26.43 14.71
C PHE A 27 48.29 24.90 14.51
N SER A 28 49.04 24.08 15.24
CA SER A 28 48.94 22.60 15.18
C SER A 28 47.99 21.98 16.20
N THR A 29 47.59 22.73 17.23
CA THR A 29 46.45 22.35 18.08
C THR A 29 45.17 22.67 17.33
N GLY A 30 44.89 21.83 16.33
CA GLY A 30 43.66 21.85 15.56
C GLY A 30 42.45 21.85 16.46
N ASN A 31 41.37 22.45 15.96
CA ASN A 31 40.05 22.44 16.57
C ASN A 31 39.72 21.03 17.07
N ILE A 32 39.79 20.81 18.38
CA ILE A 32 39.15 19.66 19.00
C ILE A 32 37.67 19.99 18.98
N THR A 33 36.99 19.65 17.89
CA THR A 33 35.55 19.49 17.94
C THR A 33 35.31 18.31 18.87
N PHE A 34 34.84 18.58 20.08
CA PHE A 34 34.30 17.52 20.93
C PHE A 34 33.13 16.92 20.15
N ALA A 35 33.34 15.75 19.54
CA ALA A 35 32.23 14.97 19.04
C ALA A 35 31.31 14.73 20.26
N ASP A 36 30.09 15.24 20.19
CA ASP A 36 29.08 14.98 21.20
C ASP A 36 29.02 13.46 21.41
N SER A 37 29.15 13.01 22.66
CA SER A 37 29.27 11.58 22.94
C SER A 37 28.02 10.84 22.45
N THR A 38 28.20 9.62 21.93
CA THR A 38 27.08 8.73 21.53
C THR A 38 25.99 8.67 22.60
N ALA A 39 26.38 8.63 23.89
CA ALA A 39 25.46 8.65 25.03
C ALA A 39 24.56 9.89 25.06
N LYS A 40 25.10 11.09 24.79
CA LYS A 40 24.31 12.35 24.75
C LYS A 40 23.22 12.29 23.69
N TYR A 41 23.53 11.76 22.51
CA TYR A 41 22.57 11.61 21.42
C TYR A 41 21.52 10.54 21.71
N ILE A 42 21.91 9.41 22.31
CA ILE A 42 20.97 8.40 22.80
C ILE A 42 20.01 9.01 23.82
N ASP A 43 20.51 9.74 24.82
CA ASP A 43 19.68 10.35 25.86
C ASP A 43 18.73 11.40 25.28
N LYS A 44 19.20 12.20 24.32
CA LYS A 44 18.35 13.15 23.57
C LYS A 44 17.24 12.42 22.81
N GLY A 45 17.59 11.33 22.10
CA GLY A 45 16.63 10.51 21.38
C GLY A 45 15.59 9.88 22.30
N ASN A 46 16.04 9.33 23.43
CA ASN A 46 15.15 8.73 24.44
C ASN A 46 14.18 9.75 25.03
N ARG A 47 14.64 10.98 25.33
CA ARG A 47 13.74 12.06 25.80
C ARG A 47 12.72 12.47 24.73
N ALA A 48 13.15 12.58 23.47
CA ALA A 48 12.24 12.90 22.37
C ALA A 48 11.20 11.80 22.16
N TRP A 49 11.61 10.53 22.22
CA TRP A 49 10.73 9.35 22.19
C TRP A 49 9.68 9.39 23.31
N LEU A 50 10.10 9.61 24.55
CA LEU A 50 9.19 9.69 25.70
C LEU A 50 8.21 10.87 25.59
N SER A 51 8.56 11.89 24.82
CA SER A 51 7.70 13.04 24.53
C SER A 51 6.77 12.81 23.32
N GLY A 52 6.83 11.65 22.67
CA GLY A 52 6.09 11.35 21.44
C GLY A 52 6.66 12.02 20.17
N ASN A 53 7.78 12.73 20.29
CA ASN A 53 8.44 13.42 19.17
C ASN A 53 9.35 12.45 18.41
N TYR A 54 8.73 11.52 17.68
CA TYR A 54 9.46 10.42 17.03
C TYR A 54 10.44 10.89 15.95
N ASP A 55 10.14 11.98 15.22
CA ASP A 55 11.06 12.54 14.23
C ASP A 55 12.38 13.02 14.85
N ASP A 56 12.30 13.71 15.99
CA ASP A 56 13.49 14.18 16.71
C ASP A 56 14.24 13.04 17.40
N ALA A 57 13.50 12.00 17.81
CA ALA A 57 14.10 10.76 18.30
C ALA A 57 14.93 10.07 17.20
N ILE A 58 14.35 9.89 16.01
CA ILE A 58 15.01 9.29 14.84
C ILE A 58 16.28 10.06 14.49
N LYS A 59 16.20 11.40 14.36
CA LYS A 59 17.37 12.24 14.08
C LYS A 59 18.47 12.06 15.13
N SER A 60 18.10 12.03 16.40
CA SER A 60 19.07 11.86 17.48
C SER A 60 19.71 10.45 17.47
N TYR A 61 18.95 9.41 17.12
CA TYR A 61 19.52 8.07 16.95
C TYR A 61 20.38 7.94 15.70
N ASP A 62 20.09 8.68 14.63
CA ASP A 62 20.95 8.75 13.45
C ASP A 62 22.31 9.37 13.77
N GLU A 63 22.34 10.49 14.50
CA GLU A 63 23.60 11.08 15.00
C GLU A 63 24.35 10.12 15.93
N ALA A 64 23.64 9.42 16.82
CA ALA A 64 24.26 8.39 17.66
C ALA A 64 24.88 7.27 16.82
N GLY A 65 24.20 6.82 15.75
CA GLY A 65 24.64 5.74 14.87
C GLY A 65 25.82 6.12 13.98
N VAL A 66 26.03 7.42 13.71
CA VAL A 66 27.26 7.91 13.08
C VAL A 66 28.45 7.75 14.02
N ASN A 67 28.26 8.01 15.32
CA ASN A 67 29.32 7.95 16.32
C ASN A 67 29.62 6.53 16.82
N ASP A 68 28.61 5.65 16.84
CA ASP A 68 28.74 4.25 17.23
C ASP A 68 27.96 3.32 16.27
N PRO A 69 28.50 3.04 15.08
CA PRO A 69 27.80 2.29 14.05
C PRO A 69 27.65 0.80 14.37
N GLU A 70 28.28 0.28 15.43
CA GLU A 70 28.19 -1.14 15.80
C GLU A 70 27.22 -1.39 16.95
N SER A 71 26.59 -0.35 17.51
CA SER A 71 25.67 -0.51 18.62
C SER A 71 24.29 -1.00 18.16
N PRO A 72 23.88 -2.25 18.52
CA PRO A 72 22.54 -2.74 18.19
C PRO A 72 21.43 -1.95 18.91
N TYR A 73 21.74 -1.33 20.05
CA TYR A 73 20.78 -0.54 20.84
C TYR A 73 20.30 0.70 20.10
N ILE A 74 21.19 1.35 19.35
CA ILE A 74 20.85 2.57 18.58
C ILE A 74 19.87 2.22 17.47
N TYR A 75 20.17 1.17 16.71
CA TYR A 75 19.29 0.71 15.64
C TYR A 75 17.96 0.18 16.18
N PHE A 76 17.97 -0.52 17.32
CA PHE A 76 16.75 -0.96 17.98
C PHE A 76 15.86 0.22 18.36
N ASN A 77 16.43 1.25 18.99
CA ASN A 77 15.70 2.44 19.39
C ASN A 77 15.18 3.25 18.19
N LYS A 78 15.98 3.35 17.11
CA LYS A 78 15.54 3.95 15.84
C LYS A 78 14.37 3.18 15.24
N GLY A 79 14.44 1.85 15.21
CA GLY A 79 13.36 0.99 14.71
C GLY A 79 12.07 1.19 15.50
N ALA A 80 12.18 1.34 16.83
CA ALA A 80 11.04 1.65 17.69
C ALA A 80 10.40 2.99 17.30
N ALA A 81 11.21 4.05 17.16
CA ALA A 81 10.77 5.39 16.73
C ALA A 81 10.06 5.37 15.37
N LEU A 82 10.61 4.64 14.40
CA LEU A 82 10.02 4.49 13.07
C LEU A 82 8.70 3.71 13.10
N TYR A 83 8.62 2.65 13.91
CA TYR A 83 7.40 1.87 14.08
C TYR A 83 6.26 2.73 14.63
N LYS A 84 6.51 3.53 15.67
CA LYS A 84 5.49 4.45 16.24
C LYS A 84 5.08 5.56 15.28
N LYS A 85 6.01 6.02 14.43
CA LYS A 85 5.69 6.94 13.33
C LYS A 85 4.82 6.29 12.24
N GLY A 86 4.72 4.96 12.22
CA GLY A 86 4.03 4.20 11.18
C GLY A 86 4.88 4.00 9.92
N ASP A 87 6.18 4.28 9.98
CA ASP A 87 7.15 3.93 8.93
C ASP A 87 7.66 2.50 9.18
N PHE A 88 6.82 1.52 8.80
CA PHE A 88 7.14 0.11 9.03
C PHE A 88 8.30 -0.38 8.17
N GLN A 89 8.50 0.17 6.97
CA GLN A 89 9.62 -0.22 6.11
C GLN A 89 10.95 0.27 6.71
N GLY A 90 11.03 1.53 7.14
CA GLY A 90 12.19 2.04 7.85
C GLY A 90 12.44 1.30 9.18
N ALA A 91 11.37 0.96 9.90
CA ALA A 91 11.47 0.20 11.14
C ALA A 91 12.06 -1.20 10.91
N ILE A 92 11.63 -1.90 9.85
CA ILE A 92 12.18 -3.21 9.46
C ILE A 92 13.70 -3.11 9.24
N GLU A 93 14.15 -2.15 8.44
CA GLU A 93 15.59 -1.98 8.16
C GLU A 93 16.40 -1.70 9.43
N ALA A 94 15.86 -0.90 10.35
CA ALA A 94 16.51 -0.58 11.61
C ALA A 94 16.56 -1.80 12.54
N PHE A 95 15.48 -2.55 12.69
CA PHE A 95 15.46 -3.76 13.51
C PHE A 95 16.29 -4.90 12.91
N GLU A 96 16.39 -5.04 11.59
CA GLU A 96 17.30 -5.98 10.94
C GLU A 96 18.76 -5.64 11.25
N LYS A 97 19.14 -4.37 11.18
CA LYS A 97 20.47 -3.91 11.60
C LYS A 97 20.74 -4.18 13.08
N ALA A 98 19.75 -3.94 13.95
CA ALA A 98 19.86 -4.23 15.38
C ALA A 98 20.08 -5.74 15.64
N ALA A 99 19.30 -6.60 14.97
CA ALA A 99 19.44 -8.05 15.07
C ALA A 99 20.83 -8.51 14.58
N LEU A 100 21.27 -8.02 13.42
CA LEU A 100 22.54 -8.40 12.81
C LEU A 100 23.77 -7.96 13.63
N LYS A 101 23.72 -6.78 14.25
CA LYS A 101 24.81 -6.23 15.07
C LYS A 101 24.80 -6.73 16.51
N SER A 102 23.75 -7.44 16.91
CA SER A 102 23.65 -7.95 18.26
C SER A 102 24.65 -9.07 18.52
N LYS A 103 25.36 -8.96 19.65
CA LYS A 103 26.16 -10.05 20.23
C LYS A 103 25.43 -10.76 21.37
N GLU A 104 24.28 -10.24 21.76
CA GLU A 104 23.47 -10.75 22.86
C GLU A 104 22.19 -11.41 22.31
N PRO A 105 21.95 -12.71 22.60
CA PRO A 105 20.76 -13.40 22.11
C PRO A 105 19.45 -12.71 22.47
N LEU A 106 19.37 -12.09 23.65
CA LEU A 106 18.15 -11.39 24.09
C LEU A 106 17.87 -10.12 23.29
N MET A 107 18.90 -9.36 22.89
CA MET A 107 18.72 -8.18 22.04
C MET A 107 18.32 -8.58 20.62
N GLU A 108 18.89 -9.67 20.11
CA GLU A 108 18.47 -10.23 18.82
C GLU A 108 17.04 -10.75 18.86
N ALA A 109 16.64 -11.45 19.93
CA ALA A 109 15.28 -11.93 20.14
C ALA A 109 14.26 -10.79 20.11
N LYS A 110 14.55 -9.69 20.81
CA LYS A 110 13.70 -8.48 20.84
C LYS A 110 13.60 -7.83 19.45
N SER A 111 14.72 -7.73 18.74
CA SER A 111 14.75 -7.16 17.39
C SER A 111 13.91 -8.00 16.43
N ARG A 112 14.06 -9.34 16.46
CA ARG A 112 13.23 -10.28 15.68
C ARG A 112 11.75 -10.20 16.07
N PHE A 113 11.42 -10.09 17.34
CA PHE A 113 10.04 -9.89 17.76
C PHE A 113 9.43 -8.61 17.14
N ASN A 114 10.17 -7.51 17.15
CA ASN A 114 9.69 -6.26 16.56
C ASN A 114 9.65 -6.30 15.02
N LEU A 115 10.51 -7.06 14.35
CA LEU A 115 10.35 -7.36 12.92
C LEU A 115 9.02 -8.08 12.66
N GLY A 116 8.65 -9.01 13.53
CA GLY A 116 7.35 -9.66 13.52
C GLY A 116 6.20 -8.67 13.61
N ASN A 117 6.28 -7.71 14.53
CA ASN A 117 5.28 -6.64 14.67
C ASN A 117 5.21 -5.75 13.44
N CYS A 118 6.36 -5.31 12.90
CA CYS A 118 6.40 -4.46 11.71
C CYS A 118 5.77 -5.15 10.50
N ALA A 119 6.15 -6.41 10.25
CA ALA A 119 5.58 -7.20 9.16
C ALA A 119 4.07 -7.41 9.35
N PHE A 120 3.61 -7.61 10.58
CA PHE A 120 2.18 -7.76 10.87
C PHE A 120 1.41 -6.46 10.62
N SER A 121 1.90 -5.33 11.11
CA SER A 121 1.24 -4.03 10.90
C SER A 121 1.24 -3.62 9.43
N GLU A 122 2.29 -3.94 8.67
CA GLU A 122 2.28 -3.75 7.22
C GLU A 122 1.29 -4.72 6.55
N ALA A 123 1.14 -5.97 7.03
CA ALA A 123 0.11 -6.88 6.52
C ALA A 123 -1.31 -6.30 6.73
N GLU A 124 -1.57 -5.68 7.88
CA GLU A 124 -2.85 -5.03 8.18
C GLU A 124 -3.16 -3.91 7.17
N ARG A 125 -2.16 -3.09 6.80
CA ARG A 125 -2.32 -2.04 5.77
C ARG A 125 -2.64 -2.59 4.38
N GLN A 126 -2.23 -3.83 4.10
CA GLN A 126 -2.45 -4.45 2.80
C GLN A 126 -3.77 -5.22 2.71
N MET A 127 -4.54 -5.36 3.81
CA MET A 127 -5.79 -6.14 3.82
C MET A 127 -6.82 -5.67 2.78
N ASP A 128 -6.94 -4.36 2.59
CA ASP A 128 -7.90 -3.79 1.64
C ASP A 128 -7.35 -3.66 0.22
N ASN A 129 -6.01 -3.63 0.08
CA ASN A 129 -5.32 -3.34 -1.18
C ASN A 129 -4.86 -4.61 -1.90
N ASP A 130 -4.12 -5.47 -1.21
CA ASP A 130 -3.50 -6.67 -1.77
C ASP A 130 -3.44 -7.79 -0.71
N LEU A 131 -4.49 -8.63 -0.73
CA LEU A 131 -4.61 -9.79 0.16
C LEU A 131 -3.46 -10.80 0.01
N LYS A 132 -2.83 -10.90 -1.17
CA LYS A 132 -1.70 -11.81 -1.38
C LYS A 132 -0.45 -11.26 -0.70
N LYS A 133 -0.19 -9.96 -0.85
CA LYS A 133 0.88 -9.28 -0.13
C LYS A 133 0.66 -9.32 1.38
N ALA A 134 -0.57 -9.12 1.85
CA ALA A 134 -0.93 -9.27 3.26
C ALA A 134 -0.59 -10.69 3.78
N MET A 135 -0.95 -11.74 3.02
CA MET A 135 -0.61 -13.13 3.35
C MET A 135 0.91 -13.36 3.45
N GLU A 136 1.69 -12.85 2.49
CA GLU A 136 3.15 -12.96 2.51
C GLU A 136 3.75 -12.28 3.76
N LEU A 137 3.27 -11.09 4.09
CA LEU A 137 3.71 -10.33 5.26
C LEU A 137 3.33 -11.02 6.57
N CYS A 138 2.15 -11.63 6.67
CA CYS A 138 1.77 -12.47 7.80
C CYS A 138 2.73 -13.67 7.96
N GLN A 139 3.12 -14.32 6.86
CA GLN A 139 4.09 -15.43 6.91
C GLN A 139 5.45 -14.96 7.44
N LYS A 140 5.96 -13.83 6.94
CA LYS A 140 7.20 -13.21 7.44
C LYS A 140 7.09 -12.88 8.93
N SER A 141 5.96 -12.33 9.36
CA SER A 141 5.69 -12.02 10.76
C SER A 141 5.81 -13.26 11.66
N VAL A 142 5.18 -14.38 11.27
CA VAL A 142 5.28 -15.65 12.01
C VAL A 142 6.72 -16.14 12.09
N VAL A 143 7.48 -16.09 10.99
CA VAL A 143 8.89 -16.50 10.97
C VAL A 143 9.70 -15.67 11.97
N HIS A 144 9.52 -14.36 11.99
CA HIS A 144 10.21 -13.47 12.92
C HIS A 144 9.86 -13.74 14.39
N TYR A 145 8.59 -14.01 14.72
CA TYR A 145 8.20 -14.40 16.07
C TYR A 145 8.77 -15.77 16.49
N GLN A 146 8.78 -16.75 15.59
CA GLN A 146 9.41 -18.05 15.84
C GLN A 146 10.90 -17.91 16.10
N ASP A 147 11.56 -17.06 15.32
CA ASP A 147 12.97 -16.75 15.45
C ASP A 147 13.30 -16.02 16.75
N ALA A 148 12.38 -15.18 17.26
CA ALA A 148 12.48 -14.59 18.59
C ALA A 148 12.34 -15.66 19.69
N LEU A 149 11.35 -16.56 19.59
CA LEU A 149 11.12 -17.64 20.56
C LEU A 149 12.26 -18.66 20.64
N LYS A 150 12.98 -18.90 19.54
CA LYS A 150 14.17 -19.76 19.54
C LYS A 150 15.30 -19.17 20.41
N LEU A 151 15.42 -17.84 20.43
CA LEU A 151 16.46 -17.13 21.16
C LEU A 151 16.05 -16.80 22.60
N ASP A 152 14.76 -16.50 22.82
CA ASP A 152 14.16 -16.29 24.13
C ASP A 152 12.81 -17.03 24.24
N PRO A 153 12.82 -18.28 24.72
CA PRO A 153 11.60 -19.06 24.92
C PRO A 153 10.64 -18.47 25.96
N SER A 154 11.09 -17.52 26.79
CA SER A 154 10.25 -16.88 27.82
C SER A 154 9.35 -15.78 27.25
N LEU A 155 9.57 -15.37 25.99
CA LEU A 155 8.83 -14.30 25.30
C LEU A 155 7.41 -14.73 24.89
N LYS A 156 6.54 -14.97 25.88
CA LYS A 156 5.15 -15.43 25.69
C LYS A 156 4.35 -14.60 24.69
N LYS A 157 4.59 -13.27 24.64
CA LYS A 157 3.95 -12.35 23.69
C LYS A 157 4.20 -12.74 22.23
N ALA A 158 5.37 -13.28 21.89
CA ALA A 158 5.66 -13.78 20.54
C ALA A 158 4.78 -14.97 20.15
N ALA A 159 4.58 -15.92 21.08
CA ALA A 159 3.70 -17.06 20.86
C ALA A 159 2.23 -16.60 20.70
N GLU A 160 1.78 -15.66 21.52
CA GLU A 160 0.45 -15.07 21.40
C GLU A 160 0.24 -14.37 20.05
N ASN A 161 1.22 -13.60 19.58
CA ASN A 161 1.13 -12.91 18.30
C ASN A 161 1.10 -13.88 17.12
N ILE A 162 1.82 -15.01 17.19
CA ILE A 162 1.72 -16.06 16.16
C ILE A 162 0.29 -16.54 15.99
N GLU A 163 -0.44 -16.78 17.09
CA GLU A 163 -1.83 -17.23 17.00
C GLU A 163 -2.76 -16.15 16.41
N ILE A 164 -2.53 -14.88 16.74
CA ILE A 164 -3.25 -13.75 16.15
C ILE A 164 -3.00 -13.69 14.64
N VAL A 165 -1.74 -13.78 14.22
CA VAL A 165 -1.36 -13.75 12.80
C VAL A 165 -1.98 -14.94 12.05
N ARG A 166 -1.99 -16.14 12.63
CA ARG A 166 -2.62 -17.32 12.02
C ARG A 166 -4.12 -17.13 11.78
N LEU A 167 -4.82 -16.46 12.68
CA LEU A 167 -6.24 -16.15 12.47
C LEU A 167 -6.44 -15.09 11.39
N MET A 168 -5.58 -14.08 11.32
CA MET A 168 -5.60 -13.13 10.22
C MET A 168 -5.35 -13.84 8.89
N MET A 169 -4.37 -14.75 8.83
CA MET A 169 -4.10 -15.58 7.65
C MET A 169 -5.33 -16.40 7.25
N LYS A 170 -6.01 -17.02 8.22
CA LYS A 170 -7.26 -17.75 7.95
C LYS A 170 -8.32 -16.84 7.31
N ASN A 171 -8.54 -15.66 7.89
CA ASN A 171 -9.51 -14.69 7.35
C ASN A 171 -9.13 -14.23 5.93
N ILE A 172 -7.85 -14.00 5.67
CA ILE A 172 -7.35 -13.66 4.33
C ILE A 172 -7.62 -14.80 3.36
N LEU A 173 -7.37 -16.05 3.74
CA LEU A 173 -7.64 -17.22 2.87
C LEU A 173 -9.12 -17.36 2.56
N ASP A 174 -9.99 -17.18 3.56
CA ASP A 174 -11.44 -17.25 3.39
C ASP A 174 -11.92 -16.14 2.42
N GLU A 175 -11.39 -14.93 2.55
CA GLU A 175 -11.72 -13.81 1.65
C GLU A 175 -11.17 -14.01 0.23
N ILE A 176 -9.94 -14.51 0.08
CA ILE A 176 -9.38 -14.87 -1.24
C ILE A 176 -10.28 -15.92 -1.91
N LYS A 177 -10.63 -16.98 -1.19
CA LYS A 177 -11.48 -18.06 -1.71
C LYS A 177 -12.85 -17.53 -2.14
N LYS A 178 -13.46 -16.68 -1.31
CA LYS A 178 -14.74 -16.04 -1.62
C LYS A 178 -14.66 -15.18 -2.89
N ARG A 179 -13.59 -14.40 -3.06
CA ARG A 179 -13.37 -13.60 -4.28
C ARG A 179 -13.14 -14.47 -5.51
N GLU A 180 -12.41 -15.57 -5.37
CA GLU A 180 -12.20 -16.53 -6.46
C GLU A 180 -13.50 -17.24 -6.87
N GLU A 181 -14.33 -17.63 -5.91
CA GLU A 181 -15.65 -18.24 -6.17
C GLU A 181 -16.57 -17.24 -6.88
N ALA A 182 -16.67 -16.00 -6.39
CA ALA A 182 -17.44 -14.94 -7.04
C ALA A 182 -16.94 -14.64 -8.46
N ALA A 183 -15.63 -14.62 -8.68
CA ALA A 183 -15.05 -14.42 -10.02
C ALA A 183 -15.37 -15.59 -10.96
N LYS A 184 -15.34 -16.83 -10.47
CA LYS A 184 -15.74 -18.02 -11.25
C LYS A 184 -17.21 -17.98 -11.62
N GLU A 185 -18.09 -17.62 -10.68
CA GLU A 185 -19.52 -17.45 -10.94
C GLU A 185 -19.79 -16.37 -11.99
N GLN A 186 -19.12 -15.22 -11.89
CA GLN A 186 -19.22 -14.15 -12.89
C GLN A 186 -18.70 -14.58 -14.27
N ALA A 187 -17.57 -15.29 -14.33
CA ALA A 187 -17.03 -15.80 -15.59
C ALA A 187 -17.96 -16.82 -16.24
N GLN A 188 -18.54 -17.73 -15.44
CA GLN A 188 -19.51 -18.70 -15.91
C GLN A 188 -20.79 -18.01 -16.42
N GLN A 189 -21.29 -17.03 -15.66
CA GLN A 189 -22.47 -16.25 -16.07
C GLN A 189 -22.22 -15.48 -17.37
N ALA A 190 -21.05 -14.87 -17.53
CA ALA A 190 -20.66 -14.17 -18.75
C ALA A 190 -20.59 -15.12 -19.96
N LYS A 191 -20.05 -16.33 -19.76
CA LYS A 191 -20.02 -17.38 -20.79
C LYS A 191 -21.43 -17.81 -21.20
N GLU A 192 -22.30 -18.07 -20.24
CA GLU A 192 -23.71 -18.44 -20.50
C GLU A 192 -24.46 -17.34 -21.24
N ASN A 193 -24.28 -16.08 -20.82
CA ASN A 193 -24.86 -14.93 -21.50
C ASN A 193 -24.37 -14.80 -22.94
N THR A 194 -23.07 -15.05 -23.18
CA THR A 194 -22.47 -15.06 -24.51
C THR A 194 -23.10 -16.14 -25.39
N GLU A 195 -23.23 -17.37 -24.88
CA GLU A 195 -23.84 -18.49 -25.61
C GLU A 195 -25.33 -18.24 -25.91
N GLU A 196 -26.06 -17.63 -24.97
CA GLU A 196 -27.47 -17.27 -25.14
C GLU A 196 -27.64 -16.18 -26.21
N LEU A 197 -26.83 -15.12 -26.16
CA LEU A 197 -26.85 -14.05 -27.16
C LEU A 197 -26.45 -14.57 -28.55
N GLN A 198 -25.47 -15.47 -28.65
CA GLN A 198 -25.12 -16.13 -29.92
C GLN A 198 -26.29 -16.94 -30.49
N LYS A 199 -27.09 -17.61 -29.66
CA LYS A 199 -28.30 -18.32 -30.11
C LYS A 199 -29.35 -17.35 -30.63
N LEU A 200 -29.54 -16.20 -29.99
CA LEU A 200 -30.45 -15.14 -30.46
C LEU A 200 -30.01 -14.57 -31.81
N ILE A 201 -28.71 -14.26 -31.97
CA ILE A 201 -28.13 -13.81 -33.24
C ILE A 201 -28.39 -14.83 -34.34
N LYS A 202 -28.05 -16.10 -34.08
CA LYS A 202 -28.26 -17.18 -35.05
C LYS A 202 -29.73 -17.30 -35.46
N ARG A 203 -30.65 -17.22 -34.49
CA ARG A 203 -32.09 -17.29 -34.77
C ARG A 203 -32.57 -16.09 -35.61
N GLN A 204 -32.05 -14.90 -35.34
CA GLN A 204 -32.32 -13.70 -36.14
C GLN A 204 -31.75 -13.82 -37.56
N GLU A 205 -30.53 -14.35 -37.73
CA GLU A 205 -29.92 -14.63 -39.04
C GLU A 205 -30.74 -15.65 -39.85
N GLU A 206 -31.23 -16.71 -39.20
CA GLU A 206 -32.12 -17.70 -39.82
C GLU A 206 -33.47 -17.08 -40.25
N ALA A 207 -34.04 -16.18 -39.44
CA ALA A 207 -35.26 -15.45 -39.79
C ALA A 207 -35.06 -14.51 -40.99
N LEU A 208 -33.94 -13.79 -41.04
CA LEU A 208 -33.54 -12.97 -42.17
C LEU A 208 -33.40 -13.80 -43.46
N ASN A 209 -32.70 -14.94 -43.38
CA ASN A 209 -32.51 -15.82 -44.53
C ASN A 209 -33.85 -16.37 -45.05
N LYS A 210 -34.78 -16.76 -44.16
CA LYS A 210 -36.15 -17.17 -44.55
C LYS A 210 -36.88 -16.05 -45.30
N ASN A 211 -36.77 -14.80 -44.86
CA ASN A 211 -37.37 -13.65 -45.55
C ASN A 211 -36.79 -13.46 -46.97
N ARG A 212 -35.46 -13.54 -47.10
CA ARG A 212 -34.74 -13.49 -48.39
C ARG A 212 -35.08 -14.63 -49.33
N GLU A 213 -35.31 -15.83 -48.81
CA GLU A 213 -35.72 -16.99 -49.62
C GLU A 213 -37.16 -16.85 -50.09
N GLN A 214 -38.06 -16.43 -49.20
CA GLN A 214 -39.47 -16.32 -49.49
C GLN A 214 -39.78 -15.23 -50.53
N SER A 215 -39.02 -14.14 -50.52
CA SER A 215 -39.11 -13.07 -51.53
C SER A 215 -38.71 -13.52 -52.94
N LYS A 216 -37.99 -14.63 -53.10
CA LYS A 216 -37.59 -15.21 -54.40
C LYS A 216 -38.57 -16.23 -54.96
N LYS A 217 -39.53 -16.72 -54.17
CA LYS A 217 -40.49 -17.75 -54.60
C LYS A 217 -41.64 -17.13 -55.39
N ASN A 218 -41.98 -17.73 -56.54
CA ASN A 218 -43.22 -17.43 -57.25
C ASN A 218 -44.40 -18.06 -56.50
N MET A 219 -45.18 -17.24 -55.81
CA MET A 219 -46.31 -17.66 -54.97
C MET A 219 -47.54 -16.83 -55.31
N SER A 220 -48.73 -17.37 -55.07
CA SER A 220 -49.97 -16.58 -55.14
C SER A 220 -50.00 -15.49 -54.04
N PRO A 221 -50.78 -14.42 -54.21
CA PRO A 221 -50.92 -13.37 -53.20
C PRO A 221 -51.35 -13.90 -51.81
N SER A 222 -52.20 -14.92 -51.78
CA SER A 222 -52.67 -15.56 -50.55
C SER A 222 -51.55 -16.30 -49.82
N GLU A 223 -50.76 -17.09 -50.55
CA GLU A 223 -49.61 -17.82 -50.00
C GLU A 223 -48.52 -16.87 -49.51
N LYS A 224 -48.25 -15.79 -50.27
CA LYS A 224 -47.29 -14.77 -49.88
C LYS A 224 -47.70 -14.09 -48.57
N LYS A 225 -48.98 -13.70 -48.44
CA LYS A 225 -49.51 -13.12 -47.20
C LYS A 225 -49.37 -14.07 -46.02
N LYS A 226 -49.80 -15.32 -46.17
CA LYS A 226 -49.71 -16.33 -45.11
C LYS A 226 -48.27 -16.55 -44.64
N GLY A 227 -47.31 -16.63 -45.56
CA GLY A 227 -45.91 -16.78 -45.19
C GLY A 227 -45.34 -15.53 -44.51
N LEU A 228 -45.76 -14.32 -44.91
CA LEU A 228 -45.35 -13.07 -44.24
C LEU A 228 -45.89 -13.00 -42.81
N ASP A 229 -47.15 -13.43 -42.59
CA ASP A 229 -47.74 -13.51 -41.25
C ASP A 229 -46.99 -14.51 -40.35
N GLN A 230 -46.54 -15.64 -40.92
CA GLN A 230 -45.70 -16.61 -40.20
C GLN A 230 -44.33 -16.01 -39.81
N MET A 231 -43.67 -15.32 -40.74
CA MET A 231 -42.40 -14.64 -40.44
C MET A 231 -42.57 -13.52 -39.42
N ALA A 232 -43.68 -12.76 -39.46
CA ALA A 232 -43.99 -11.75 -38.46
C ALA A 232 -44.15 -12.36 -37.05
N ASN A 233 -44.83 -13.50 -36.94
CA ASN A 233 -44.99 -14.18 -35.65
C ASN A 233 -43.65 -14.74 -35.13
N GLU A 234 -42.78 -15.24 -36.00
CA GLU A 234 -41.43 -15.65 -35.62
C GLU A 234 -40.61 -14.43 -35.15
N GLN A 235 -40.70 -13.31 -35.86
CA GLN A 235 -40.01 -12.07 -35.49
C GLN A 235 -40.48 -11.53 -34.13
N LYS A 236 -41.77 -11.63 -33.83
CA LYS A 236 -42.34 -11.31 -32.50
C LYS A 236 -41.71 -12.18 -31.42
N ALA A 237 -41.67 -13.50 -31.64
CA ALA A 237 -41.07 -14.43 -30.69
C ALA A 237 -39.58 -14.14 -30.44
N ILE A 238 -38.82 -13.82 -31.49
CA ILE A 238 -37.40 -13.41 -31.35
C ILE A 238 -37.28 -12.12 -30.53
N SER A 239 -38.17 -11.14 -30.75
CA SER A 239 -38.16 -9.89 -29.98
C SER A 239 -38.49 -10.08 -28.50
N GLU A 240 -39.43 -10.97 -28.18
CA GLU A 240 -39.78 -11.32 -26.80
C GLU A 240 -38.62 -12.03 -26.09
N ASP A 241 -37.94 -12.96 -26.77
CA ASP A 241 -36.77 -13.64 -26.21
C ASP A 241 -35.57 -12.68 -26.02
N THR A 242 -35.37 -11.76 -26.97
CA THR A 242 -34.36 -10.70 -26.86
C THR A 242 -34.67 -9.74 -25.71
N GLN A 243 -35.95 -9.39 -25.50
CA GLN A 243 -36.36 -8.56 -24.35
C GLN A 243 -36.12 -9.29 -23.03
N ARG A 244 -36.48 -10.58 -22.93
CA ARG A 244 -36.21 -11.38 -21.72
C ARG A 244 -34.72 -11.45 -21.41
N PHE A 245 -33.89 -11.63 -22.44
CA PHE A 245 -32.44 -11.58 -22.29
C PHE A 245 -31.97 -10.19 -21.81
N THR A 246 -32.51 -9.12 -22.40
CA THR A 246 -32.22 -7.73 -21.99
C THR A 246 -32.54 -7.49 -20.51
N ASP A 247 -33.72 -7.94 -20.06
CA ASP A 247 -34.16 -7.81 -18.67
C ASP A 247 -33.25 -8.62 -17.71
N LYS A 248 -32.81 -9.81 -18.12
CA LYS A 248 -31.83 -10.62 -17.39
C LYS A 248 -30.50 -9.87 -17.24
N ILE A 249 -29.94 -9.33 -18.33
CA ILE A 249 -28.70 -8.56 -18.29
C ILE A 249 -28.84 -7.31 -17.42
N LYS A 250 -29.99 -6.63 -17.49
CA LYS A 250 -30.29 -5.47 -16.65
C LYS A 250 -30.32 -5.83 -15.16
N GLY A 251 -30.99 -6.93 -14.81
CA GLY A 251 -31.00 -7.44 -13.43
C GLY A 251 -29.61 -7.79 -12.90
N GLN A 252 -28.76 -8.38 -13.74
CA GLN A 252 -27.37 -8.67 -13.39
C GLN A 252 -26.54 -7.39 -13.21
N ALA A 253 -26.69 -6.39 -14.09
CA ALA A 253 -26.00 -5.11 -13.98
C ALA A 253 -26.41 -4.34 -12.71
N ALA A 254 -27.69 -4.39 -12.32
CA ALA A 254 -28.19 -3.78 -11.10
C ALA A 254 -27.57 -4.41 -9.84
N GLN A 255 -27.43 -5.75 -9.80
CA GLN A 255 -26.74 -6.44 -8.70
C GLN A 255 -25.27 -6.02 -8.56
N GLN A 256 -24.64 -5.65 -9.67
CA GLN A 256 -23.24 -5.20 -9.73
C GLN A 256 -23.08 -3.69 -9.58
N LYS A 257 -24.17 -2.92 -9.40
CA LYS A 257 -24.18 -1.44 -9.41
C LYS A 257 -23.55 -0.84 -10.69
N GLN A 258 -23.72 -1.52 -11.83
CA GLN A 258 -23.16 -1.13 -13.13
C GLN A 258 -24.24 -0.80 -14.18
N GLU A 259 -25.48 -0.59 -13.74
CA GLU A 259 -26.65 -0.47 -14.63
C GLU A 259 -26.55 0.69 -15.63
N GLU A 260 -26.11 1.88 -15.19
CA GLU A 260 -26.01 3.08 -16.05
C GLU A 260 -24.84 3.02 -17.06
N ALA A 261 -23.89 2.10 -16.87
CA ALA A 261 -22.63 2.07 -17.60
C ALA A 261 -22.49 0.86 -18.55
N ASN A 262 -23.50 0.00 -18.70
CA ASN A 262 -23.40 -1.22 -19.51
C ASN A 262 -23.80 -0.98 -20.98
N PRO A 263 -22.86 -0.86 -21.93
CA PRO A 263 -23.16 -0.49 -23.31
C PRO A 263 -23.92 -1.59 -24.06
N ALA A 264 -23.80 -2.84 -23.60
CA ALA A 264 -24.56 -3.95 -24.16
C ALA A 264 -26.07 -3.74 -24.00
N LEU A 265 -26.53 -3.11 -22.92
CA LEU A 265 -27.96 -2.84 -22.72
C LEU A 265 -28.51 -1.86 -23.77
N THR A 266 -27.73 -0.89 -24.23
CA THR A 266 -28.15 0.03 -25.30
C THR A 266 -28.37 -0.74 -26.60
N HIS A 267 -27.38 -1.53 -26.99
CA HIS A 267 -27.44 -2.35 -28.19
C HIS A 267 -28.58 -3.38 -28.15
N LEU A 268 -28.79 -4.04 -27.01
CA LEU A 268 -29.90 -4.98 -26.83
C LEU A 268 -31.28 -4.31 -26.97
N ASN A 269 -31.47 -3.11 -26.40
CA ASN A 269 -32.72 -2.36 -26.56
C ASN A 269 -32.94 -1.91 -28.01
N ASN A 270 -31.88 -1.49 -28.71
CA ASN A 270 -31.95 -1.16 -30.13
C ASN A 270 -32.31 -2.39 -30.97
N ALA A 271 -31.71 -3.55 -30.68
CA ALA A 271 -32.04 -4.80 -31.35
C ALA A 271 -33.53 -5.14 -31.21
N VAL A 272 -34.11 -5.04 -29.99
CA VAL A 272 -35.54 -5.26 -29.77
C VAL A 272 -36.38 -4.29 -30.61
N LYS A 273 -36.01 -3.01 -30.67
CA LYS A 273 -36.71 -2.01 -31.46
C LYS A 273 -36.70 -2.35 -32.96
N GLU A 274 -35.55 -2.73 -33.51
CA GLU A 274 -35.42 -3.14 -34.91
C GLU A 274 -36.21 -4.44 -35.19
N GLN A 275 -36.20 -5.40 -34.27
CA GLN A 275 -37.00 -6.63 -34.39
C GLN A 275 -38.51 -6.33 -34.44
N LEU A 276 -39.02 -5.42 -33.59
CA LEU A 276 -40.42 -4.99 -33.61
C LEU A 276 -40.77 -4.24 -34.91
N ALA A 277 -39.87 -3.42 -35.43
CA ALA A 277 -40.05 -2.75 -36.70
C ALA A 277 -40.09 -3.75 -37.88
N ALA A 278 -39.24 -4.78 -37.85
CA ALA A 278 -39.28 -5.88 -38.82
C ALA A 278 -40.62 -6.64 -38.76
N GLU A 279 -41.14 -6.95 -37.56
CA GLU A 279 -42.47 -7.56 -37.41
C GLU A 279 -43.55 -6.71 -38.09
N GLY A 280 -43.60 -5.41 -37.78
CA GLY A 280 -44.58 -4.49 -38.35
C GLY A 280 -44.51 -4.44 -39.88
N ASN A 281 -43.30 -4.37 -40.44
CA ASN A 281 -43.08 -4.38 -41.88
C ASN A 281 -43.53 -5.70 -42.54
N LEU A 282 -43.32 -6.84 -41.90
CA LEU A 282 -43.79 -8.14 -42.39
C LEU A 282 -45.34 -8.20 -42.42
N ARG A 283 -46.01 -7.76 -41.33
CA ARG A 283 -47.48 -7.68 -41.27
C ARG A 283 -48.05 -6.73 -42.32
N ASN A 284 -47.34 -5.65 -42.63
CA ASN A 284 -47.71 -4.67 -43.64
C ASN A 284 -47.28 -5.05 -45.07
N GLN A 285 -46.78 -6.27 -45.27
CA GLN A 285 -46.34 -6.80 -46.57
C GLN A 285 -45.18 -6.02 -47.23
N ASN A 286 -44.28 -5.46 -46.41
CA ASN A 286 -43.05 -4.76 -46.82
C ASN A 286 -41.78 -5.58 -46.47
N PRO A 287 -41.56 -6.77 -47.08
CA PRO A 287 -40.48 -7.67 -46.69
C PRO A 287 -39.07 -7.11 -46.89
N SER A 288 -38.87 -6.19 -47.84
CA SER A 288 -37.56 -5.56 -48.08
C SER A 288 -37.18 -4.57 -46.97
N GLU A 289 -38.14 -3.84 -46.41
CA GLU A 289 -37.87 -2.98 -45.27
C GLU A 289 -37.70 -3.81 -44.00
N ALA A 290 -38.47 -4.90 -43.86
CA ALA A 290 -38.24 -5.86 -42.78
C ALA A 290 -36.83 -6.46 -42.82
N GLU A 291 -36.30 -6.80 -44.00
CA GLU A 291 -34.94 -7.30 -44.17
C GLU A 291 -33.88 -6.33 -43.62
N LYS A 292 -33.99 -5.03 -43.90
CA LYS A 292 -33.06 -4.02 -43.33
C LYS A 292 -33.12 -3.96 -41.80
N ASN A 293 -34.33 -3.94 -41.25
CA ASN A 293 -34.52 -3.95 -39.79
C ASN A 293 -33.96 -5.25 -39.18
N GLN A 294 -34.09 -6.39 -39.88
CA GLN A 294 -33.52 -7.66 -39.44
C GLN A 294 -31.98 -7.64 -39.45
N GLU A 295 -31.36 -7.04 -40.46
CA GLU A 295 -29.90 -6.82 -40.53
C GLU A 295 -29.40 -5.89 -39.42
N ASN A 296 -30.09 -4.76 -39.20
CA ASN A 296 -29.77 -3.84 -38.11
C ASN A 296 -29.85 -4.53 -36.75
N ALA A 297 -30.89 -5.32 -36.51
CA ALA A 297 -31.02 -6.10 -35.28
C ALA A 297 -29.84 -7.07 -35.09
N ILE A 298 -29.36 -7.73 -36.15
CA ILE A 298 -28.20 -8.62 -36.08
C ILE A 298 -26.93 -7.83 -35.71
N ASN A 299 -26.74 -6.65 -36.30
CA ASN A 299 -25.59 -5.80 -35.99
C ASN A 299 -25.61 -5.34 -34.53
N GLU A 300 -26.76 -4.86 -34.05
CA GLU A 300 -26.93 -4.47 -32.65
C GLU A 300 -26.70 -5.65 -31.69
N LEU A 301 -27.22 -6.84 -31.99
CA LEU A 301 -26.95 -8.03 -31.16
C LEU A 301 -25.46 -8.43 -31.17
N LYS A 302 -24.76 -8.25 -32.29
CA LYS A 302 -23.31 -8.49 -32.40
C LYS A 302 -22.50 -7.43 -31.66
N ASP A 303 -22.92 -6.17 -31.71
CA ASP A 303 -22.28 -5.09 -30.96
C ASP A 303 -22.44 -5.32 -29.45
N ALA A 304 -23.58 -5.85 -29.00
CA ALA A 304 -23.78 -6.26 -27.61
C ALA A 304 -22.87 -7.41 -27.13
N LEU A 305 -22.27 -8.20 -28.04
CA LEU A 305 -21.25 -9.21 -27.70
C LEU A 305 -19.85 -8.60 -27.51
N THR A 306 -19.62 -7.41 -28.06
CA THR A 306 -18.31 -6.79 -28.03
C THR A 306 -18.13 -6.15 -26.66
N PRO A 307 -17.11 -6.53 -25.87
CA PRO A 307 -16.79 -5.79 -24.66
C PRO A 307 -16.59 -4.32 -25.04
N PRO A 308 -17.06 -3.35 -24.24
CA PRO A 308 -16.66 -1.96 -24.46
C PRO A 308 -15.15 -1.92 -24.62
N GLU A 309 -14.66 -1.29 -25.69
CA GLU A 309 -13.25 -1.00 -25.84
C GLU A 309 -12.80 -0.39 -24.52
N GLN A 310 -12.08 -1.18 -23.72
CA GLN A 310 -11.53 -0.64 -22.51
C GLN A 310 -10.54 0.43 -22.97
N ASP A 311 -10.80 1.67 -22.54
CA ASP A 311 -9.90 2.82 -22.49
C ASP A 311 -8.64 2.52 -21.62
N GLN A 312 -8.11 1.28 -21.67
CA GLN A 312 -6.89 0.80 -21.04
C GLN A 312 -5.65 1.57 -21.48
N LYS A 313 -5.72 2.39 -22.54
CA LYS A 313 -4.64 3.30 -22.93
C LYS A 313 -4.65 4.67 -22.25
N LYS A 314 -5.74 5.07 -21.57
CA LYS A 314 -5.81 6.36 -20.86
C LYS A 314 -5.62 6.24 -19.35
N GLN A 315 -6.22 5.25 -18.69
CA GLN A 315 -6.07 5.11 -17.24
C GLN A 315 -4.66 4.70 -16.77
N GLY A 316 -3.88 4.00 -17.61
CA GLY A 316 -2.48 3.68 -17.31
C GLY A 316 -1.51 4.87 -17.40
N LYS A 317 -1.90 5.97 -18.06
CA LYS A 317 -1.08 7.20 -18.14
C LYS A 317 -1.42 8.21 -17.06
N ASP A 318 -2.65 8.23 -16.57
CA ASP A 318 -3.07 9.16 -15.50
C ASP A 318 -2.65 8.69 -14.10
N GLN A 319 -2.44 7.38 -13.89
CA GLN A 319 -1.81 6.87 -12.66
C GLN A 319 -0.31 7.17 -12.61
N GLN A 320 0.41 7.06 -13.74
CA GLN A 320 1.83 7.44 -13.80
C GLN A 320 2.07 8.97 -13.74
N LYS A 321 1.07 9.80 -14.09
CA LYS A 321 1.16 11.26 -13.90
C LYS A 321 0.90 11.71 -12.46
N LYS A 322 -0.01 11.04 -11.73
CA LYS A 322 -0.28 11.40 -10.33
C LYS A 322 0.88 11.06 -9.38
N GLU A 323 1.65 10.00 -9.67
CA GLU A 323 2.86 9.68 -8.91
C GLU A 323 4.05 10.62 -9.22
N GLY A 324 4.08 11.22 -10.42
CA GLY A 324 5.10 12.22 -10.79
C GLY A 324 4.83 13.64 -10.26
N GLU A 325 3.56 14.01 -10.08
CA GLU A 325 3.18 15.35 -9.61
C GLU A 325 3.23 15.49 -8.07
N GLN A 326 3.02 14.42 -7.30
CA GLN A 326 3.14 14.46 -5.84
C GLN A 326 4.60 14.56 -5.34
N GLY A 327 5.57 13.98 -6.05
CA GLY A 327 7.00 14.14 -5.73
C GLY A 327 7.59 15.51 -6.12
N SER A 328 6.84 16.32 -6.88
CA SER A 328 7.29 17.64 -7.35
C SER A 328 6.85 18.78 -6.42
N GLN A 329 5.73 18.63 -5.71
CA GLN A 329 5.22 19.65 -4.77
C GLN A 329 5.96 19.66 -3.43
N GLU A 330 6.45 18.52 -2.93
CA GLU A 330 7.20 18.47 -1.66
C GLU A 330 8.60 19.09 -1.73
N GLN A 331 9.17 19.27 -2.93
CA GLN A 331 10.46 19.95 -3.11
C GLN A 331 10.36 21.47 -3.25
N GLN A 332 9.15 22.01 -3.42
CA GLN A 332 8.95 23.46 -3.58
C GLN A 332 8.59 24.14 -2.26
N ASP A 333 7.94 23.45 -1.33
CA ASP A 333 7.59 23.98 0.00
C ASP A 333 8.77 24.01 0.99
N GLN A 334 9.85 23.29 0.74
CA GLN A 334 11.08 23.35 1.56
C GLN A 334 12.01 24.53 1.24
N LYS A 335 11.75 25.28 0.17
CA LYS A 335 12.61 26.43 -0.21
C LYS A 335 12.10 27.78 0.28
N ASP A 336 10.86 27.86 0.75
CA ASP A 336 10.24 29.12 1.19
C ASP A 336 10.18 29.31 2.71
N GLN A 337 10.66 28.33 3.51
CA GLN A 337 10.77 28.47 4.98
C GLN A 337 12.16 28.91 5.49
N GLU A 338 13.19 29.02 4.65
CA GLU A 338 14.54 29.47 5.07
C GLU A 338 14.78 31.00 4.96
N LYS A 339 13.72 31.80 4.79
CA LYS A 339 13.83 33.27 4.82
C LYS A 339 12.76 33.91 5.69
N LYS A 340 12.86 33.71 7.00
CA LYS A 340 12.43 34.64 8.04
C LYS A 340 12.71 34.00 9.39
N GLU A 341 13.82 34.40 10.01
CA GLU A 341 13.93 34.60 11.47
C GLU A 341 15.36 35.08 11.75
N ASP A 342 15.53 36.40 11.60
CA ASP A 342 16.56 37.15 12.30
C ASP A 342 15.83 38.29 13.02
N GLY A 343 15.96 38.34 14.34
CA GLY A 343 15.48 39.45 15.16
C GLY A 343 14.79 39.06 16.48
N GLY A 344 15.58 39.14 17.58
CA GLY A 344 15.13 39.51 18.94
C GLY A 344 14.34 38.44 19.72
N GLU A 345 14.44 38.27 21.03
CA GLU A 345 15.04 39.02 22.15
C GLU A 345 15.32 38.03 23.29
N GLN A 346 16.32 38.32 24.13
CA GLN A 346 16.47 37.70 25.46
C GLN A 346 15.26 38.03 26.35
N PRO A 347 14.98 37.20 27.38
CA PRO A 347 15.34 37.73 28.70
C PRO A 347 15.88 36.70 29.70
N GLU A 348 16.82 37.24 30.49
CA GLU A 348 17.00 37.12 31.94
C GLU A 348 17.25 35.75 32.58
N GLN A 349 18.53 35.63 32.96
CA GLN A 349 19.06 34.82 34.05
C GLN A 349 18.29 35.03 35.36
N LYS A 350 18.01 33.94 36.07
CA LYS A 350 17.96 33.94 37.53
C LYS A 350 18.89 32.89 38.07
N ASP A 351 19.86 33.41 38.82
CA ASP A 351 20.85 32.70 39.59
C ASP A 351 20.20 31.85 40.69
N ALA A 352 20.74 30.66 40.89
CA ALA A 352 20.71 29.97 42.17
C ALA A 352 22.02 29.20 42.32
N GLU A 353 22.98 29.85 42.99
CA GLU A 353 24.18 29.23 43.53
C GLU A 353 23.82 28.12 44.53
N GLY A 354 24.62 27.05 44.55
CA GLY A 354 24.73 26.24 45.75
C GLY A 354 25.32 24.85 45.58
N LYS A 355 26.66 24.82 45.61
CA LYS A 355 27.54 23.85 46.28
C LYS A 355 28.27 22.82 45.41
N GLU A 356 29.56 23.11 45.28
CA GLU A 356 30.65 22.18 45.01
C GLU A 356 30.74 21.15 46.14
N ASP A 357 30.86 19.88 45.78
CA ASP A 357 31.63 18.89 46.53
C ASP A 357 32.49 18.13 45.51
N GLN A 358 33.81 18.12 45.76
CA GLN A 358 34.80 17.43 44.96
C GLN A 358 34.91 15.95 45.38
N GLN A 359 35.44 15.15 44.44
CA GLN A 359 36.06 13.82 44.58
C GLN A 359 35.12 12.61 44.54
N ASP A 360 35.10 11.92 43.40
CA ASP A 360 35.94 10.73 43.22
C ASP A 360 35.86 10.22 41.77
N GLU A 361 37.02 10.01 41.16
CA GLU A 361 37.16 9.33 39.87
C GLU A 361 36.63 7.90 39.96
N LYS A 362 35.43 7.67 39.42
CA LYS A 362 34.99 6.33 39.01
C LYS A 362 34.56 6.39 37.56
N GLN A 363 35.21 5.55 36.74
CA GLN A 363 34.79 5.25 35.38
C GLN A 363 33.26 5.06 35.34
N PRO A 364 32.52 5.77 34.47
CA PRO A 364 31.10 5.54 34.38
C PRO A 364 30.87 4.18 33.73
N SER A 365 30.39 3.24 34.52
CA SER A 365 29.68 2.06 34.05
C SER A 365 28.61 2.50 33.05
N MET A 366 28.65 2.01 31.82
CA MET A 366 27.55 2.17 30.86
C MET A 366 26.27 1.65 31.51
N GLN A 367 25.46 2.57 32.02
CA GLN A 367 24.17 2.26 32.61
C GLN A 367 23.23 1.81 31.49
N LYS A 368 22.56 0.69 31.74
CA LYS A 368 21.38 0.22 31.02
C LYS A 368 20.32 1.33 30.98
N GLN A 369 20.27 2.11 29.90
CA GLN A 369 19.15 2.99 29.56
C GLN A 369 18.76 2.74 28.09
N GLY A 370 18.42 1.48 27.79
CA GLY A 370 17.71 1.14 26.56
C GLY A 370 16.22 1.37 26.77
N ILE A 371 15.53 1.79 25.73
CA ILE A 371 14.06 1.76 25.65
C ILE A 371 13.61 0.37 26.14
N ASP A 372 12.63 0.34 27.05
CA ASP A 372 12.16 -0.93 27.59
C ASP A 372 11.48 -1.67 26.42
N PRO A 373 11.92 -2.90 26.08
CA PRO A 373 11.19 -3.74 25.15
C PRO A 373 9.70 -3.82 25.46
N GLN A 374 9.33 -3.63 26.74
CA GLN A 374 7.95 -3.49 27.18
C GLN A 374 7.16 -2.42 26.40
N ASP A 375 7.75 -1.32 25.96
CA ASP A 375 7.02 -0.17 25.38
C ASP A 375 6.36 -0.48 24.01
N ILE A 376 6.98 -1.33 23.17
CA ILE A 376 6.34 -1.84 21.94
C ILE A 376 5.44 -3.04 22.28
N LEU A 377 5.89 -3.88 23.21
CA LEU A 377 5.15 -5.05 23.67
C LEU A 377 3.81 -4.68 24.35
N ASP A 378 3.71 -3.51 24.97
CA ASP A 378 2.56 -3.01 25.70
C ASP A 378 1.58 -2.29 24.76
N GLU A 379 2.09 -1.55 23.77
CA GLU A 379 1.23 -1.04 22.70
C GLU A 379 0.66 -2.16 21.83
N GLU A 380 1.40 -3.24 21.56
CA GLU A 380 0.82 -4.39 20.87
C GLU A 380 -0.33 -5.02 21.68
N ALA A 381 -0.28 -4.95 23.01
CA ALA A 381 -1.38 -5.37 23.88
C ALA A 381 -2.59 -4.41 23.81
N ASP A 382 -2.37 -3.12 23.60
CA ASP A 382 -3.44 -2.14 23.38
C ASP A 382 -4.00 -2.21 21.96
N ASN A 383 -3.16 -2.32 20.93
CA ASN A 383 -3.55 -2.64 19.56
C ASN A 383 -4.33 -3.98 19.52
N LYS A 384 -3.99 -4.95 20.37
CA LYS A 384 -4.73 -6.22 20.53
C LYS A 384 -6.14 -5.98 21.07
N LYS A 385 -6.32 -5.07 22.04
CA LYS A 385 -7.66 -4.70 22.51
C LYS A 385 -8.46 -4.03 21.40
N GLU A 386 -7.85 -3.15 20.60
CA GLU A 386 -8.52 -2.54 19.45
C GLU A 386 -8.89 -3.57 18.38
N ARG A 387 -8.00 -4.52 18.06
CA ARG A 387 -8.26 -5.64 17.13
C ARG A 387 -9.40 -6.53 17.61
N ARG A 388 -9.46 -6.83 18.92
CA ARG A 388 -10.58 -7.56 19.55
C ARG A 388 -11.92 -6.83 19.37
N MET A 389 -11.92 -5.50 19.34
CA MET A 389 -13.13 -4.69 19.14
C MET A 389 -13.51 -4.52 17.65
N ARG A 390 -12.54 -4.56 16.72
CA ARG A 390 -12.79 -4.38 15.27
C ARG A 390 -13.03 -5.69 14.50
N ALA A 391 -12.75 -6.85 15.09
CA ALA A 391 -12.99 -8.15 14.45
C ALA A 391 -14.50 -8.45 14.30
N PRO A 392 -14.99 -8.82 13.09
CA PRO A 392 -16.39 -9.23 12.91
C PRO A 392 -16.65 -10.53 13.69
N GLY A 393 -17.52 -10.47 14.71
CA GLY A 393 -17.94 -11.64 15.50
C GLY A 393 -17.44 -11.70 16.94
N GLY A 394 -16.54 -10.79 17.37
CA GLY A 394 -16.05 -10.74 18.75
C GLY A 394 -15.20 -11.95 19.13
N TYR A 395 -13.94 -11.72 19.47
CA TYR A 395 -13.04 -12.79 19.87
C TYR A 395 -13.51 -13.39 21.21
N LYS A 396 -14.03 -14.62 21.23
CA LYS A 396 -14.18 -15.40 22.47
C LYS A 396 -12.88 -16.13 22.74
N ASP A 397 -12.32 -15.93 23.93
CA ASP A 397 -11.23 -16.77 24.40
C ASP A 397 -11.70 -18.23 24.33
N VAL A 398 -11.03 -19.02 23.49
CA VAL A 398 -11.14 -20.48 23.54
C VAL A 398 -10.19 -20.92 24.65
N ASP A 399 -10.75 -21.57 25.66
CA ASP A 399 -9.97 -22.24 26.70
C ASP A 399 -8.95 -23.14 26.00
N ARG A 400 -7.69 -23.02 26.44
CA ARG A 400 -6.55 -23.76 25.90
C ARG A 400 -6.74 -25.25 26.21
N ASP A 401 -7.40 -25.96 25.31
CA ASP A 401 -7.35 -27.42 25.25
C ASP A 401 -6.52 -27.85 24.03
N TRP A 402 -5.19 -27.73 24.19
CA TRP A 402 -4.21 -28.59 23.52
C TRP A 402 -3.03 -28.84 24.44
#